data_AF-A0A0D2VZF0-F1
#
_entry.id   AF-A0A0D2VZF0-F1
#
_cell.length_a   1.000
_cell.length_b   1.000
_cell.length_c   1.000
_cell.angle_alpha   90.00
_cell.angle_beta   90.00
_cell.angle_gamma   90.00
#
_symmetry.space_group_name_H-M   'P 1'
#
loop_
_entity.id
_entity.type
_entity.pdbx_description
1 polymer ?
#
loop_
_entity_poly.entity_id
_entity_poly.type
_entity_poly.pdbx_seq_one_letter_code
_entity_poly.pdbx_strand_id
1 'polypeptide(L)'
;MLSYQNMNQRQRELYDQVSNASRVLFLDDNQISDAEAQAIAEALKVNTTLDTLNLSENQIGIVGARALAEALKVNKTLKELNLRENQIGAAGAQAIGEALKVNTTLAVLSLYQNQIGDAGAQAIAEALRVNKTLKELYLHNNEIGDVGAQAIADTLKVNKMVRMLFLEENHIGNIGAQAIAEALMVNKQLWWLEVHLNCIGNAGIQAINEARHVNRTLNDLSIYRQLNPLAFSLLPRLATAEDLHNVFLLLTSGQELEDQSAALPALPNELAELIMDEAHYWQGVQHTKREWFHVDTPDRVLKVTVPQGNSIRVKAIQVLRDMSNRSDSNGSSGFDLIIRDEQGAIRYECSVKPTLVDSSLELVTILPANHPVFRQMRAGWQVQVRASKSPSDVAFESLRVGYV
;
A
#
# COMPACT_ATOMS: atom_id res chain seq x y z
N MET A 1 31.01 -10.35 -0.29
CA MET A 1 30.52 -11.35 -1.27
C MET A 1 30.38 -12.66 -0.52
N LEU A 2 29.20 -13.28 -0.55
CA LEU A 2 28.93 -14.53 0.18
C LEU A 2 29.53 -15.71 -0.61
N SER A 3 30.48 -16.43 -0.05
CA SER A 3 31.07 -17.61 -0.71
C SER A 3 30.23 -18.87 -0.46
N TYR A 4 30.21 -19.79 -1.42
CA TYR A 4 29.47 -21.06 -1.30
C TYR A 4 29.84 -21.88 -0.05
N GLN A 5 31.12 -21.84 0.36
CA GLN A 5 31.62 -22.51 1.57
C GLN A 5 31.04 -21.91 2.86
N ASN A 6 30.69 -20.63 2.86
CA ASN A 6 30.14 -19.92 4.00
C ASN A 6 28.60 -19.93 4.05
N MET A 7 27.94 -20.53 3.05
CA MET A 7 26.49 -20.67 3.03
C MET A 7 26.03 -21.74 4.02
N ASN A 8 24.85 -21.57 4.61
CA ASN A 8 24.17 -22.65 5.31
C ASN A 8 23.59 -23.67 4.30
N GLN A 9 22.99 -24.75 4.80
CA GLN A 9 22.46 -25.81 3.95
C GLN A 9 21.37 -25.30 2.98
N ARG A 10 20.42 -24.49 3.48
CA ARG A 10 19.32 -23.95 2.69
C ARG A 10 19.80 -22.98 1.61
N GLN A 11 20.78 -22.14 1.94
CA GLN A 11 21.42 -21.21 1.00
C GLN A 11 22.14 -21.97 -0.13
N ARG A 12 22.84 -23.08 0.18
CA ARG A 12 23.46 -23.92 -0.86
C ARG A 12 22.43 -24.57 -1.76
N GLU A 13 21.34 -25.10 -1.19
CA GLU A 13 20.26 -25.71 -1.97
C GLU A 13 19.64 -24.71 -2.96
N LEU A 14 19.35 -23.49 -2.51
CA LEU A 14 18.83 -22.44 -3.38
C LEU A 14 19.86 -21.95 -4.39
N TYR A 15 21.13 -21.82 -3.98
CA TYR A 15 22.22 -21.51 -4.90
C TYR A 15 22.29 -22.53 -6.03
N ASP A 16 22.31 -23.82 -5.71
CA ASP A 16 22.45 -24.90 -6.68
C ASP A 16 21.21 -25.01 -7.59
N GLN A 17 20.01 -24.79 -7.05
CA GLN A 17 18.79 -24.71 -7.86
C GLN A 17 18.88 -23.57 -8.88
N VAL A 18 19.27 -22.37 -8.44
CA VAL A 18 19.35 -21.19 -9.30
C VAL A 18 20.51 -21.29 -10.27
N SER A 19 21.68 -21.80 -9.89
CA SER A 19 22.86 -21.87 -10.75
C SER A 19 22.69 -22.88 -11.90
N ASN A 20 21.91 -23.94 -11.66
CA ASN A 20 21.68 -25.01 -12.64
C ASN A 20 20.36 -24.88 -13.41
N ALA A 21 19.48 -23.94 -13.01
CA ALA A 21 18.20 -23.75 -13.68
C ALA A 21 18.35 -23.22 -15.11
N SER A 22 17.41 -23.62 -15.97
CA SER A 22 17.33 -23.16 -17.36
C SER A 22 15.92 -22.69 -17.66
N ARG A 23 15.80 -21.64 -18.48
CA ARG A 23 14.54 -20.99 -18.82
C ARG A 23 13.84 -20.44 -17.58
N VAL A 24 12.90 -21.19 -17.01
CA VAL A 24 12.00 -20.71 -15.97
C VAL A 24 12.27 -21.42 -14.66
N LEU A 25 12.36 -20.67 -13.57
CA LEU A 25 12.44 -21.19 -12.21
C LEU A 25 11.41 -20.49 -11.32
N PHE A 26 10.61 -21.29 -10.62
CA PHE A 26 9.62 -20.85 -9.64
C PHE A 26 10.10 -21.14 -8.23
N LEU A 27 10.24 -20.09 -7.43
CA LEU A 27 10.61 -20.12 -6.01
C LEU A 27 9.64 -19.25 -5.19
N ASP A 28 8.40 -19.11 -5.66
CA ASP A 28 7.35 -18.40 -4.93
C ASP A 28 6.88 -19.16 -3.69
N ASP A 29 6.45 -18.43 -2.65
CA ASP A 29 5.99 -18.98 -1.36
C ASP A 29 6.97 -20.01 -0.73
N ASN A 30 8.26 -19.63 -0.65
CA ASN A 30 9.33 -20.49 -0.15
C ASN A 30 9.99 -19.97 1.14
N GLN A 31 9.41 -18.94 1.76
CA GLN A 31 9.92 -18.28 2.97
C GLN A 31 11.38 -17.80 2.80
N ILE A 32 11.75 -17.37 1.58
CA ILE A 32 13.10 -16.88 1.26
C ILE A 32 13.32 -15.53 1.97
N SER A 33 14.25 -15.49 2.90
CA SER A 33 14.69 -14.28 3.60
C SER A 33 15.78 -13.54 2.82
N ASP A 34 16.23 -12.39 3.34
CA ASP A 34 17.40 -11.67 2.84
C ASP A 34 18.66 -12.53 2.74
N ALA A 35 18.87 -13.47 3.67
CA ALA A 35 20.04 -14.34 3.67
C ALA A 35 19.98 -15.36 2.52
N GLU A 36 18.82 -15.95 2.25
CA GLU A 36 18.63 -16.82 1.10
C GLU A 36 18.69 -16.05 -0.23
N ALA A 37 18.10 -14.85 -0.29
CA ALA A 37 18.15 -13.99 -1.47
C ALA A 37 19.59 -13.60 -1.84
N GLN A 38 20.50 -13.43 -0.87
CA GLN A 38 21.93 -13.26 -1.14
C GLN A 38 22.54 -14.47 -1.84
N ALA A 39 22.19 -15.69 -1.45
CA ALA A 39 22.69 -16.90 -2.11
C ALA A 39 22.15 -17.03 -3.54
N ILE A 40 20.85 -16.75 -3.72
CA ILE A 40 20.21 -16.68 -5.05
C ILE A 40 20.88 -15.63 -5.93
N ALA A 41 21.21 -14.46 -5.37
CA ALA A 41 21.93 -13.41 -6.10
C ALA A 41 23.32 -13.87 -6.55
N GLU A 42 24.10 -14.54 -5.71
CA GLU A 42 25.41 -15.07 -6.12
C GLU A 42 25.28 -16.16 -7.20
N ALA A 43 24.24 -16.99 -7.15
CA ALA A 43 23.95 -17.97 -8.20
C ALA A 43 23.55 -17.31 -9.53
N LEU A 44 22.74 -16.25 -9.48
CA LEU A 44 22.34 -15.48 -10.67
C LEU A 44 23.53 -14.85 -11.39
N LYS A 45 24.63 -14.52 -10.69
CA LYS A 45 25.83 -13.96 -11.34
C LYS A 45 26.53 -14.96 -12.26
N VAL A 46 26.40 -16.26 -11.99
CA VAL A 46 27.03 -17.33 -12.77
C VAL A 46 26.06 -18.08 -13.68
N ASN A 47 24.75 -17.99 -13.42
CA ASN A 47 23.75 -18.60 -14.29
C ASN A 47 23.67 -17.85 -15.64
N THR A 48 23.78 -18.58 -16.74
CA THR A 48 23.73 -18.05 -18.11
C THR A 48 22.60 -18.67 -18.96
N THR A 49 21.61 -19.29 -18.34
CA THR A 49 20.54 -20.04 -19.03
C THR A 49 19.14 -19.72 -18.53
N LEU A 50 19.02 -19.11 -17.37
CA LEU A 50 17.75 -18.69 -16.77
C LEU A 50 17.28 -17.38 -17.44
N ASP A 51 16.04 -17.40 -17.91
CA ASP A 51 15.36 -16.25 -18.52
C ASP A 51 14.25 -15.68 -17.62
N THR A 52 13.55 -16.51 -16.84
CA THR A 52 12.48 -16.09 -15.92
C THR A 52 12.73 -16.64 -14.52
N LEU A 53 12.71 -15.76 -13.53
CA LEU A 53 12.79 -16.11 -12.11
C LEU A 53 11.60 -15.54 -11.34
N ASN A 54 10.82 -16.43 -10.71
CA ASN A 54 9.77 -16.04 -9.79
C ASN A 54 10.23 -16.18 -8.33
N LEU A 55 10.23 -15.07 -7.60
CA LEU A 55 10.50 -14.98 -6.16
C LEU A 55 9.32 -14.36 -5.41
N SER A 56 8.10 -14.42 -5.98
CA SER A 56 6.94 -13.79 -5.35
C SER A 56 6.55 -14.43 -4.01
N GLU A 57 5.84 -13.70 -3.15
CA GLU A 57 5.34 -14.23 -1.86
C GLU A 57 6.46 -14.77 -0.96
N ASN A 58 7.53 -14.00 -0.79
CA ASN A 58 8.66 -14.35 0.06
C ASN A 58 8.90 -13.24 1.11
N GLN A 59 10.03 -13.32 1.83
CA GLN A 59 10.40 -12.41 2.91
C GLN A 59 11.68 -11.63 2.53
N ILE A 60 11.80 -11.28 1.24
CA ILE A 60 12.94 -10.54 0.71
C ILE A 60 12.76 -9.07 1.09
N GLY A 61 13.62 -8.60 1.98
CA GLY A 61 13.71 -7.21 2.41
C GLY A 61 14.69 -6.40 1.56
N ILE A 62 15.07 -5.25 2.10
CA ILE A 62 16.01 -4.30 1.47
C ILE A 62 17.38 -4.96 1.20
N VAL A 63 17.86 -5.82 2.10
CA VAL A 63 19.21 -6.41 1.96
C VAL A 63 19.25 -7.44 0.84
N GLY A 64 18.23 -8.28 0.72
CA GLY A 64 18.07 -9.24 -0.36
C GLY A 64 17.83 -8.54 -1.70
N ALA A 65 16.99 -7.50 -1.73
CA ALA A 65 16.77 -6.67 -2.92
C ALA A 65 18.08 -6.09 -3.47
N ARG A 66 18.93 -5.56 -2.59
CA ARG A 66 20.24 -5.02 -2.97
C ARG A 66 21.16 -6.10 -3.52
N ALA A 67 21.14 -7.30 -2.94
CA ALA A 67 21.94 -8.41 -3.45
C ALA A 67 21.48 -8.82 -4.87
N LEU A 68 20.17 -8.96 -5.08
CA LEU A 68 19.58 -9.25 -6.38
C LEU A 68 19.90 -8.15 -7.40
N ALA A 69 19.86 -6.88 -6.99
CA ALA A 69 20.26 -5.75 -7.84
C ALA A 69 21.73 -5.85 -8.30
N GLU A 70 22.67 -6.20 -7.40
CA GLU A 70 24.06 -6.44 -7.80
C GLU A 70 24.21 -7.62 -8.77
N ALA A 71 23.39 -8.65 -8.64
CA ALA A 71 23.34 -9.74 -9.61
C ALA A 71 22.80 -9.29 -10.97
N LEU A 72 21.75 -8.47 -11.00
CA LEU A 72 21.17 -7.92 -12.24
C LEU A 72 22.14 -7.04 -13.03
N LYS A 73 23.09 -6.35 -12.37
CA LYS A 73 24.11 -5.55 -13.07
C LYS A 73 25.00 -6.43 -13.97
N VAL A 74 25.31 -7.65 -13.53
CA VAL A 74 26.22 -8.57 -14.22
C VAL A 74 25.52 -9.65 -15.03
N ASN A 75 24.35 -10.12 -14.60
CA ASN A 75 23.58 -11.14 -15.32
C ASN A 75 23.10 -10.59 -16.67
N LYS A 76 23.31 -11.39 -17.74
CA LYS A 76 23.00 -11.02 -19.12
C LYS A 76 21.97 -11.95 -19.78
N THR A 77 21.20 -12.69 -18.99
CA THR A 77 20.26 -13.70 -19.54
C THR A 77 18.85 -13.55 -18.99
N LEU A 78 18.71 -13.07 -17.76
CA LEU A 78 17.42 -12.89 -17.12
C LEU A 78 16.64 -11.78 -17.84
N LYS A 79 15.42 -12.14 -18.25
CA LYS A 79 14.45 -11.30 -18.96
C LYS A 79 13.27 -10.94 -18.08
N GLU A 80 12.90 -11.81 -17.14
CA GLU A 80 11.74 -11.63 -16.28
C GLU A 80 12.11 -11.91 -14.82
N LEU A 81 11.79 -10.94 -13.97
CA LEU A 81 11.98 -11.07 -12.53
C LEU A 81 10.69 -10.68 -11.81
N ASN A 82 10.12 -11.63 -11.06
CA ASN A 82 8.95 -11.39 -10.24
C ASN A 82 9.32 -11.33 -8.76
N LEU A 83 9.17 -10.17 -8.15
CA LEU A 83 9.40 -9.90 -6.72
C LEU A 83 8.11 -9.53 -5.99
N ARG A 84 6.94 -9.83 -6.57
CA ARG A 84 5.63 -9.56 -5.97
C ARG A 84 5.57 -10.01 -4.50
N GLU A 85 4.89 -9.25 -3.64
CA GLU A 85 4.61 -9.66 -2.25
C GLU A 85 5.89 -10.00 -1.46
N ASN A 86 6.80 -9.03 -1.39
CA ASN A 86 8.00 -9.05 -0.55
C ASN A 86 8.06 -7.74 0.28
N GLN A 87 9.17 -7.47 0.97
CA GLN A 87 9.37 -6.25 1.79
C GLN A 87 10.49 -5.36 1.23
N ILE A 88 10.51 -5.17 -0.09
CA ILE A 88 11.61 -4.51 -0.80
C ILE A 88 11.77 -3.03 -0.37
N GLY A 89 10.65 -2.32 -0.19
CA GLY A 89 10.62 -0.92 0.24
C GLY A 89 11.30 0.05 -0.73
N ALA A 90 11.31 1.34 -0.37
CA ALA A 90 11.90 2.39 -1.21
C ALA A 90 13.42 2.19 -1.45
N ALA A 91 14.17 1.79 -0.42
CA ALA A 91 15.62 1.58 -0.53
C ALA A 91 15.99 0.37 -1.40
N GLY A 92 15.21 -0.72 -1.34
CA GLY A 92 15.39 -1.86 -2.23
C GLY A 92 15.04 -1.51 -3.68
N ALA A 93 13.95 -0.76 -3.90
CA ALA A 93 13.58 -0.25 -5.21
C ALA A 93 14.65 0.67 -5.81
N GLN A 94 15.30 1.51 -4.98
CA GLN A 94 16.43 2.33 -5.41
C GLN A 94 17.61 1.46 -5.90
N ALA A 95 17.97 0.41 -5.16
CA ALA A 95 19.03 -0.51 -5.59
C ALA A 95 18.70 -1.20 -6.92
N ILE A 96 17.45 -1.65 -7.08
CA ILE A 96 16.95 -2.23 -8.34
C ILE A 96 17.01 -1.20 -9.47
N GLY A 97 16.61 0.06 -9.23
CA GLY A 97 16.74 1.16 -10.18
C GLY A 97 18.18 1.36 -10.67
N GLU A 98 19.15 1.38 -9.75
CA GLU A 98 20.57 1.47 -10.12
C GLU A 98 21.04 0.28 -10.97
N ALA A 99 20.51 -0.92 -10.73
CA ALA A 99 20.78 -2.07 -11.58
C ALA A 99 20.15 -1.94 -12.97
N LEU A 100 18.91 -1.44 -13.06
CA LEU A 100 18.21 -1.22 -14.33
C LEU A 100 18.90 -0.19 -15.22
N LYS A 101 19.64 0.78 -14.66
CA LYS A 101 20.43 1.76 -15.44
C LYS A 101 21.48 1.07 -16.34
N VAL A 102 22.00 -0.08 -15.94
CA VAL A 102 23.08 -0.81 -16.65
C VAL A 102 22.66 -2.19 -17.16
N ASN A 103 21.56 -2.76 -16.65
CA ASN A 103 21.01 -4.00 -17.16
C ASN A 103 20.38 -3.77 -18.55
N THR A 104 20.69 -4.67 -19.48
CA THR A 104 20.28 -4.59 -20.88
C THR A 104 19.51 -5.83 -21.32
N THR A 105 18.89 -6.56 -20.40
CA THR A 105 18.25 -7.86 -20.70
C THR A 105 16.88 -7.99 -20.10
N LEU A 106 16.66 -7.43 -18.91
CA LEU A 106 15.39 -7.46 -18.22
C LEU A 106 14.34 -6.67 -19.02
N ALA A 107 13.26 -7.37 -19.35
CA ALA A 107 12.11 -6.89 -20.11
C ALA A 107 10.86 -6.79 -19.25
N VAL A 108 10.73 -7.64 -18.23
CA VAL A 108 9.59 -7.68 -17.31
C VAL A 108 10.07 -7.61 -15.88
N LEU A 109 9.54 -6.66 -15.11
CA LEU A 109 9.82 -6.54 -13.68
C LEU A 109 8.51 -6.37 -12.91
N SER A 110 8.25 -7.27 -11.99
CA SER A 110 7.13 -7.15 -11.05
C SER A 110 7.62 -6.78 -9.66
N LEU A 111 7.12 -5.64 -9.17
CA LEU A 111 7.32 -5.08 -7.84
C LEU A 111 5.96 -4.82 -7.15
N TYR A 112 4.90 -5.53 -7.57
CA TYR A 112 3.58 -5.46 -6.94
C TYR A 112 3.65 -5.77 -5.44
N GLN A 113 2.94 -5.00 -4.59
CA GLN A 113 2.83 -5.25 -3.15
C GLN A 113 4.20 -5.35 -2.45
N ASN A 114 4.97 -4.26 -2.48
CA ASN A 114 6.35 -4.19 -1.96
C ASN A 114 6.65 -2.96 -1.09
N GLN A 115 5.63 -2.23 -0.65
CA GLN A 115 5.77 -1.03 0.21
C GLN A 115 6.66 0.03 -0.44
N ILE A 116 6.53 0.20 -1.76
CA ILE A 116 7.30 1.19 -2.52
C ILE A 116 6.58 2.54 -2.45
N GLY A 117 7.15 3.50 -1.73
CA GLY A 117 6.68 4.89 -1.74
C GLY A 117 7.23 5.71 -2.91
N ASP A 118 6.92 7.02 -2.90
CA ASP A 118 7.34 7.99 -3.92
C ASP A 118 8.85 7.99 -4.21
N ALA A 119 9.67 7.88 -3.17
CA ALA A 119 11.13 7.85 -3.32
C ALA A 119 11.61 6.63 -4.13
N GLY A 120 10.99 5.47 -3.93
CA GLY A 120 11.30 4.26 -4.70
C GLY A 120 10.81 4.37 -6.15
N ALA A 121 9.60 4.91 -6.35
CA ALA A 121 9.05 5.17 -7.68
C ALA A 121 9.93 6.16 -8.47
N GLN A 122 10.43 7.22 -7.83
CA GLN A 122 11.35 8.18 -8.44
C GLN A 122 12.66 7.52 -8.87
N ALA A 123 13.23 6.62 -8.05
CA ALA A 123 14.46 5.91 -8.42
C ALA A 123 14.26 4.97 -9.63
N ILE A 124 13.13 4.27 -9.68
CA ILE A 124 12.75 3.46 -10.85
C ILE A 124 12.55 4.35 -12.08
N ALA A 125 11.87 5.48 -11.94
CA ALA A 125 11.67 6.44 -13.02
C ALA A 125 13.01 6.96 -13.57
N GLU A 126 13.96 7.34 -12.71
CA GLU A 126 15.27 7.79 -13.15
C GLU A 126 16.02 6.71 -13.95
N ALA A 127 15.94 5.45 -13.50
CA ALA A 127 16.51 4.33 -14.23
C ALA A 127 15.87 4.14 -15.61
N LEU A 128 14.54 4.28 -15.71
CA LEU A 128 13.81 4.16 -16.97
C LEU A 128 14.15 5.26 -17.98
N ARG A 129 14.67 6.43 -17.58
CA ARG A 129 15.11 7.46 -18.55
C ARG A 129 16.22 6.91 -19.46
N VAL A 130 17.13 6.11 -18.90
CA VAL A 130 18.27 5.54 -19.63
C VAL A 130 18.05 4.09 -20.05
N ASN A 131 17.28 3.30 -19.31
CA ASN A 131 17.03 1.89 -19.62
C ASN A 131 16.31 1.75 -20.98
N LYS A 132 16.82 0.84 -21.82
CA LYS A 132 16.31 0.61 -23.19
C LYS A 132 15.67 -0.78 -23.38
N THR A 133 15.41 -1.53 -22.32
CA THR A 133 14.99 -2.93 -22.43
C THR A 133 13.70 -3.27 -21.69
N LEU A 134 13.39 -2.58 -20.59
CA LEU A 134 12.19 -2.84 -19.82
C LEU A 134 10.94 -2.43 -20.61
N LYS A 135 10.01 -3.38 -20.75
CA LYS A 135 8.75 -3.24 -21.49
C LYS A 135 7.55 -3.30 -20.57
N GLU A 136 7.63 -4.07 -19.50
CA GLU A 136 6.52 -4.29 -18.57
C GLU A 136 6.98 -4.02 -17.15
N LEU A 137 6.23 -3.17 -16.45
CA LEU A 137 6.52 -2.78 -15.09
C LEU A 137 5.24 -2.83 -14.26
N TYR A 138 5.27 -3.68 -13.23
CA TYR A 138 4.18 -3.83 -12.28
C TYR A 138 4.54 -3.14 -10.96
N LEU A 139 3.85 -2.05 -10.65
CA LEU A 139 4.04 -1.23 -9.46
C LEU A 139 2.73 -1.07 -8.66
N HIS A 140 1.69 -1.83 -8.99
CA HIS A 140 0.41 -1.75 -8.30
C HIS A 140 0.51 -2.16 -6.83
N ASN A 141 -0.50 -1.78 -6.02
CA ASN A 141 -0.59 -2.05 -4.58
C ASN A 141 0.70 -1.70 -3.82
N ASN A 142 1.20 -0.49 -4.06
CA ASN A 142 2.31 0.10 -3.34
C ASN A 142 1.83 1.42 -2.72
N GLU A 143 2.76 2.24 -2.23
CA GLU A 143 2.46 3.49 -1.53
C GLU A 143 2.81 4.70 -2.42
N ILE A 144 2.66 4.57 -3.74
CA ILE A 144 3.03 5.61 -4.71
C ILE A 144 1.96 6.70 -4.73
N GLY A 145 2.34 7.92 -4.37
CA GLY A 145 1.51 9.12 -4.44
C GLY A 145 1.72 9.93 -5.70
N ASP A 146 1.27 11.19 -5.65
CA ASP A 146 1.37 12.12 -6.77
C ASP A 146 2.83 12.41 -7.18
N VAL A 147 3.76 12.44 -6.24
CA VAL A 147 5.18 12.75 -6.52
C VAL A 147 5.83 11.60 -7.31
N GLY A 148 5.61 10.36 -6.90
CA GLY A 148 6.13 9.19 -7.61
C GLY A 148 5.47 9.02 -8.98
N ALA A 149 4.15 9.24 -9.07
CA ALA A 149 3.43 9.22 -10.34
C ALA A 149 3.93 10.29 -11.32
N GLN A 150 4.19 11.51 -10.84
CA GLN A 150 4.78 12.59 -11.63
C GLN A 150 6.16 12.19 -12.18
N ALA A 151 7.04 11.61 -11.35
CA ALA A 151 8.36 11.17 -11.79
C ALA A 151 8.29 10.10 -12.90
N ILE A 152 7.38 9.12 -12.74
CA ILE A 152 7.12 8.10 -13.77
C ILE A 152 6.59 8.75 -15.04
N ALA A 153 5.61 9.65 -14.93
CA ALA A 153 5.02 10.36 -16.07
C ALA A 153 6.05 11.18 -16.86
N ASP A 154 6.90 11.95 -16.18
CA ASP A 154 7.97 12.71 -16.82
C ASP A 154 8.98 11.82 -17.52
N THR A 155 9.21 10.62 -16.97
CA THR A 155 10.03 9.62 -17.64
C THR A 155 9.35 9.05 -18.88
N LEU A 156 8.04 8.77 -18.84
CA LEU A 156 7.29 8.30 -20.02
C LEU A 156 7.31 9.33 -21.17
N LYS A 157 7.46 10.63 -20.88
CA LYS A 157 7.63 11.64 -21.95
C LYS A 157 8.86 11.31 -22.83
N VAL A 158 9.93 10.77 -22.26
CA VAL A 158 11.20 10.46 -22.95
C VAL A 158 11.45 8.97 -23.20
N ASN A 159 11.02 8.07 -22.32
CA ASN A 159 11.17 6.63 -22.48
C ASN A 159 10.20 6.12 -23.55
N LYS A 160 10.72 5.32 -24.48
CA LYS A 160 9.95 4.75 -25.60
C LYS A 160 9.89 3.23 -25.56
N MET A 161 10.27 2.60 -24.45
CA MET A 161 10.36 1.15 -24.31
C MET A 161 9.20 0.56 -23.53
N VAL A 162 8.82 1.16 -22.41
CA VAL A 162 7.71 0.68 -21.58
C VAL A 162 6.42 0.68 -22.40
N ARG A 163 5.76 -0.48 -22.44
CA ARG A 163 4.51 -0.78 -23.15
C ARG A 163 3.36 -1.02 -22.18
N MET A 164 3.65 -1.62 -21.02
CA MET A 164 2.66 -1.93 -20.01
C MET A 164 3.11 -1.39 -18.66
N LEU A 165 2.23 -0.63 -18.02
CA LEU A 165 2.48 -0.01 -16.73
C LEU A 165 1.26 -0.19 -15.84
N PHE A 166 1.47 -0.85 -14.71
CA PHE A 166 0.43 -1.16 -13.73
C PHE A 166 0.70 -0.35 -12.46
N LEU A 167 -0.20 0.57 -12.14
CA LEU A 167 -0.15 1.53 -11.04
C LEU A 167 -1.43 1.53 -10.20
N GLU A 168 -2.33 0.57 -10.43
CA GLU A 168 -3.55 0.40 -9.65
C GLU A 168 -3.27 0.16 -8.16
N GLU A 169 -4.25 0.42 -7.30
CA GLU A 169 -4.11 0.24 -5.84
C GLU A 169 -2.95 1.04 -5.21
N ASN A 170 -2.66 2.25 -5.71
CA ASN A 170 -1.69 3.17 -5.11
C ASN A 170 -2.42 4.40 -4.50
N HIS A 171 -1.67 5.46 -4.17
CA HIS A 171 -2.19 6.69 -3.58
C HIS A 171 -2.19 7.87 -4.57
N ILE A 172 -2.28 7.59 -5.88
CA ILE A 172 -2.19 8.62 -6.93
C ILE A 172 -3.44 9.50 -6.93
N GLY A 173 -3.27 10.80 -6.75
CA GLY A 173 -4.33 11.81 -6.77
C GLY A 173 -4.50 12.50 -8.13
N ASN A 174 -5.21 13.62 -8.11
CA ASN A 174 -5.44 14.43 -9.31
C ASN A 174 -4.14 14.97 -9.92
N ILE A 175 -3.13 15.29 -9.11
CA ILE A 175 -1.88 15.88 -9.60
C ILE A 175 -1.08 14.83 -10.38
N GLY A 176 -0.92 13.62 -9.84
CA GLY A 176 -0.26 12.52 -10.53
C GLY A 176 -1.04 12.07 -11.76
N ALA A 177 -2.38 12.05 -11.70
CA ALA A 177 -3.22 11.76 -12.86
C ALA A 177 -3.04 12.79 -13.99
N GLN A 178 -2.97 14.09 -13.66
CA GLN A 178 -2.71 15.15 -14.62
C GLN A 178 -1.33 14.96 -15.28
N ALA A 179 -0.31 14.62 -14.50
CA ALA A 179 1.03 14.32 -15.00
C ALA A 179 1.02 13.16 -16.00
N ILE A 180 0.34 12.07 -15.64
CA ILE A 180 0.16 10.89 -16.49
C ILE A 180 -0.55 11.29 -17.78
N ALA A 181 -1.62 12.09 -17.70
CA ALA A 181 -2.35 12.58 -18.87
C ALA A 181 -1.42 13.36 -19.82
N GLU A 182 -0.60 14.29 -19.31
CA GLU A 182 0.39 15.00 -20.13
C GLU A 182 1.41 14.06 -20.78
N ALA A 183 1.86 13.03 -20.06
CA ALA A 183 2.76 12.03 -20.61
C ALA A 183 2.10 11.22 -21.73
N LEU A 184 0.83 10.85 -21.60
CA LEU A 184 0.06 10.16 -22.62
C LEU A 184 -0.14 11.00 -23.90
N MET A 185 -0.17 12.33 -23.78
CA MET A 185 -0.26 13.20 -24.95
C MET A 185 0.96 13.05 -25.88
N VAL A 186 2.14 12.77 -25.33
CA VAL A 186 3.41 12.69 -26.08
C VAL A 186 3.97 11.27 -26.23
N ASN A 187 3.66 10.37 -25.29
CA ASN A 187 4.11 8.98 -25.35
C ASN A 187 3.17 8.18 -26.27
N LYS A 188 3.72 7.67 -27.38
CA LYS A 188 3.00 6.85 -28.37
C LYS A 188 3.47 5.41 -28.38
N GLN A 189 3.86 4.89 -27.21
CA GLN A 189 4.45 3.57 -27.05
C GLN A 189 3.71 2.77 -25.98
N LEU A 190 3.25 3.43 -24.91
CA LEU A 190 2.43 2.80 -23.90
C LEU A 190 1.12 2.30 -24.53
N TRP A 191 0.87 1.01 -24.34
CA TRP A 191 -0.27 0.27 -24.88
C TRP A 191 -1.28 -0.07 -23.78
N TRP A 192 -0.79 -0.38 -22.57
CA TRP A 192 -1.58 -0.75 -21.41
C TRP A 192 -1.20 0.13 -20.21
N LEU A 193 -2.19 0.81 -19.64
CA LEU A 193 -2.07 1.55 -18.39
C LEU A 193 -3.21 1.18 -17.43
N GLU A 194 -2.86 0.73 -16.23
CA GLU A 194 -3.81 0.52 -15.14
C GLU A 194 -3.56 1.54 -14.02
N VAL A 195 -4.55 2.36 -13.70
CA VAL A 195 -4.52 3.33 -12.59
C VAL A 195 -5.83 3.33 -11.79
N HIS A 196 -6.65 2.27 -11.93
CA HIS A 196 -7.85 2.08 -11.12
C HIS A 196 -7.49 1.91 -9.63
N LEU A 197 -8.46 2.07 -8.72
CA LEU A 197 -8.22 1.92 -7.27
C LEU A 197 -7.14 2.87 -6.70
N ASN A 198 -6.96 4.07 -7.28
CA ASN A 198 -6.13 5.15 -6.75
C ASN A 198 -7.00 6.24 -6.10
N CYS A 199 -6.47 7.44 -5.84
CA CYS A 199 -7.17 8.58 -5.26
C CYS A 199 -7.56 9.65 -6.31
N ILE A 200 -7.84 9.23 -7.55
CA ILE A 200 -8.01 10.18 -8.67
C ILE A 200 -9.45 10.73 -8.67
N GLY A 201 -9.60 12.03 -8.42
CA GLY A 201 -10.89 12.72 -8.53
C GLY A 201 -11.32 12.98 -9.97
N ASN A 202 -12.51 13.59 -10.13
CA ASN A 202 -13.12 13.85 -11.44
C ASN A 202 -12.21 14.63 -12.39
N ALA A 203 -11.46 15.61 -11.89
CA ALA A 203 -10.53 16.41 -12.69
C ALA A 203 -9.41 15.54 -13.29
N GLY A 204 -8.79 14.67 -12.51
CA GLY A 204 -7.75 13.75 -13.00
C GLY A 204 -8.30 12.70 -13.97
N ILE A 205 -9.50 12.16 -13.69
CA ILE A 205 -10.20 11.25 -14.61
C ILE A 205 -10.47 11.92 -15.96
N GLN A 206 -10.98 13.16 -15.93
CA GLN A 206 -11.23 13.93 -17.14
C GLN A 206 -9.94 14.15 -17.94
N ALA A 207 -8.85 14.56 -17.28
CA ALA A 207 -7.56 14.78 -17.93
C ALA A 207 -7.03 13.51 -18.63
N ILE A 208 -7.10 12.35 -17.96
CA ILE A 208 -6.67 11.08 -18.56
C ILE A 208 -7.56 10.69 -19.75
N ASN A 209 -8.88 10.87 -19.64
CA ASN A 209 -9.81 10.58 -20.73
C ASN A 209 -9.57 11.48 -21.95
N GLU A 210 -9.36 12.79 -21.74
CA GLU A 210 -8.99 13.72 -22.80
C GLU A 210 -7.68 13.31 -23.47
N ALA A 211 -6.67 12.92 -22.69
CA ALA A 211 -5.40 12.44 -23.22
C ALA A 211 -5.55 11.13 -24.02
N ARG A 212 -6.43 10.21 -23.59
CA ARG A 212 -6.74 8.97 -24.31
C ARG A 212 -7.29 9.25 -25.71
N HIS A 213 -8.17 10.25 -25.88
CA HIS A 213 -8.71 10.59 -27.20
C HIS A 213 -7.63 10.99 -28.22
N VAL A 214 -6.52 11.54 -27.74
CA VAL A 214 -5.36 11.93 -28.57
C VAL A 214 -4.34 10.80 -28.68
N ASN A 215 -4.28 9.91 -27.69
CA ASN A 215 -3.36 8.78 -27.67
C ASN A 215 -3.95 7.54 -28.35
N ARG A 216 -3.68 7.40 -29.65
CA ARG A 216 -4.14 6.26 -30.48
C ARG A 216 -3.41 4.94 -30.20
N THR A 217 -2.36 4.92 -29.39
CA THR A 217 -1.62 3.69 -29.07
C THR A 217 -2.05 3.07 -27.76
N LEU A 218 -2.70 3.84 -26.88
CA LEU A 218 -3.21 3.34 -25.61
C LEU A 218 -4.53 2.60 -25.83
N ASN A 219 -4.47 1.28 -25.90
CA ASN A 219 -5.63 0.43 -26.14
C ASN A 219 -6.33 0.09 -24.83
N ASP A 220 -5.53 -0.33 -23.86
CA ASP A 220 -6.00 -0.80 -22.57
C ASP A 220 -5.73 0.29 -21.53
N LEU A 221 -6.82 0.88 -21.03
CA LEU A 221 -6.78 1.87 -19.97
C LEU A 221 -7.92 1.58 -19.00
N SER A 222 -7.57 1.39 -17.74
CA SER A 222 -8.56 1.31 -16.67
C SER A 222 -8.23 2.28 -15.54
N ILE A 223 -9.21 3.17 -15.30
CA ILE A 223 -9.14 4.31 -14.37
C ILE A 223 -10.37 4.36 -13.46
N TYR A 224 -11.14 3.28 -13.40
CA TYR A 224 -12.40 3.23 -12.67
C TYR A 224 -12.17 3.02 -11.16
N ARG A 225 -13.25 3.08 -10.37
CA ARG A 225 -13.23 2.82 -8.92
C ARG A 225 -12.12 3.59 -8.21
N GLN A 226 -12.03 4.89 -8.43
CA GLN A 226 -11.14 5.74 -7.65
C GLN A 226 -11.68 5.85 -6.21
N LEU A 227 -10.77 6.04 -5.27
CA LEU A 227 -11.02 6.40 -3.89
C LEU A 227 -11.20 7.91 -3.84
N ASN A 228 -12.09 8.39 -2.99
CA ASN A 228 -12.19 9.83 -2.77
C ASN A 228 -10.87 10.31 -2.14
N PRO A 229 -10.20 11.35 -2.69
CA PRO A 229 -8.92 11.84 -2.16
C PRO A 229 -8.94 12.20 -0.68
N LEU A 230 -10.11 12.59 -0.14
CA LEU A 230 -10.28 12.92 1.27
C LEU A 230 -10.33 11.68 2.18
N ALA A 231 -10.36 10.47 1.62
CA ALA A 231 -10.47 9.25 2.40
C ALA A 231 -9.26 9.00 3.32
N PHE A 232 -8.10 9.51 2.94
CA PHE A 232 -6.88 9.39 3.70
C PHE A 232 -6.64 10.56 4.66
N SER A 233 -7.20 11.74 4.39
CA SER A 233 -7.05 12.94 5.23
C SER A 233 -8.05 13.00 6.39
N LEU A 234 -9.12 12.22 6.34
CA LEU A 234 -10.10 12.07 7.41
C LEU A 234 -9.63 11.11 8.51
N LEU A 235 -8.35 11.19 8.89
CA LEU A 235 -7.80 10.43 10.03
C LEU A 235 -8.63 10.68 11.30
N PRO A 236 -8.71 9.72 12.23
CA PRO A 236 -9.45 9.93 13.46
C PRO A 236 -8.77 11.03 14.28
N ARG A 237 -9.38 12.22 14.32
CA ARG A 237 -8.94 13.31 15.18
C ARG A 237 -9.35 12.99 16.62
N LEU A 238 -8.45 13.22 17.56
CA LEU A 238 -8.78 13.18 18.99
C LEU A 238 -9.95 14.12 19.26
N ALA A 239 -10.87 13.68 20.10
CA ALA A 239 -12.16 14.34 20.27
C ALA A 239 -12.08 15.61 21.14
N THR A 240 -10.99 15.79 21.91
CA THR A 240 -10.87 16.89 22.87
C THR A 240 -9.43 17.40 23.07
N ALA A 241 -9.30 18.64 23.57
CA ALA A 241 -8.03 19.23 23.99
C ALA A 241 -7.37 18.47 25.17
N GLU A 242 -8.17 17.77 25.98
CA GLU A 242 -7.69 16.91 27.06
C GLU A 242 -7.06 15.62 26.52
N ASP A 243 -7.62 15.05 25.46
CA ASP A 243 -7.03 13.91 24.76
C ASP A 243 -5.68 14.29 24.13
N LEU A 244 -5.58 15.48 23.51
CA LEU A 244 -4.33 16.04 22.98
C LEU A 244 -3.25 16.20 24.07
N HIS A 245 -3.64 16.67 25.25
CA HIS A 245 -2.75 16.82 26.40
C HIS A 245 -2.25 15.46 26.93
N ASN A 246 -3.13 14.45 26.97
CA ASN A 246 -2.78 13.10 27.41
C ASN A 246 -1.82 12.38 26.45
N VAL A 247 -2.01 12.55 25.14
CA VAL A 247 -1.09 12.01 24.11
C VAL A 247 0.28 12.67 24.22
N PHE A 248 0.31 13.99 24.41
CA PHE A 248 1.55 14.71 24.63
C PHE A 248 2.29 14.24 25.89
N LEU A 249 1.59 14.01 26.99
CA LEU A 249 2.17 13.45 28.21
C LEU A 249 2.76 12.05 27.97
N LEU A 250 2.02 11.14 27.32
CA LEU A 250 2.49 9.78 27.00
C LEU A 250 3.75 9.75 26.13
N LEU A 251 3.90 10.70 25.20
CA LEU A 251 5.06 10.78 24.30
C LEU A 251 6.27 11.44 24.93
N THR A 252 6.06 12.31 25.91
CA THR A 252 7.14 13.08 26.57
C THR A 252 7.57 12.48 27.90
N SER A 253 6.71 11.69 28.54
CA SER A 253 7.05 10.90 29.72
C SER A 253 7.63 9.56 29.29
N GLY A 254 8.96 9.48 29.20
CA GLY A 254 9.64 8.22 29.48
C GLY A 254 9.29 7.71 30.89
N GLN A 255 9.82 6.55 31.28
CA GLN A 255 9.49 5.80 32.51
C GLN A 255 9.81 6.51 33.85
N GLU A 256 9.95 7.84 33.89
CA GLU A 256 10.54 8.62 34.99
C GLU A 256 9.60 9.65 35.66
N LEU A 257 8.30 9.69 35.37
CA LEU A 257 7.41 10.74 35.92
C LEU A 257 6.12 10.20 36.59
N GLU A 258 6.21 9.12 37.37
CA GLU A 258 5.09 8.71 38.25
C GLU A 258 4.90 9.61 39.49
N ASP A 259 5.82 10.55 39.79
CA ASP A 259 5.81 11.31 41.05
C ASP A 259 5.75 12.85 40.93
N GLN A 260 5.40 13.43 39.77
CA GLN A 260 5.28 14.90 39.66
C GLN A 260 3.85 15.37 39.33
N SER A 261 3.24 16.03 40.33
CA SER A 261 1.94 16.71 40.23
C SER A 261 2.09 18.15 39.72
N ALA A 262 1.33 18.42 38.65
CA ALA A 262 0.69 19.68 38.23
C ALA A 262 1.56 20.83 37.68
N ALA A 263 1.10 21.30 36.50
CA ALA A 263 1.44 22.53 35.77
C ALA A 263 2.63 22.46 34.81
N LEU A 264 2.46 21.72 33.71
CA LEU A 264 3.12 22.05 32.44
C LEU A 264 2.23 23.01 31.63
N PRO A 265 2.81 23.98 30.90
CA PRO A 265 2.04 24.99 30.15
C PRO A 265 1.26 24.36 28.99
N ALA A 266 0.13 24.95 28.65
CA ALA A 266 -0.65 24.57 27.46
C ALA A 266 0.21 24.77 26.20
N LEU A 267 0.29 23.73 25.37
CA LEU A 267 0.99 23.80 24.08
C LEU A 267 0.27 24.78 23.14
N PRO A 268 1.01 25.56 22.35
CA PRO A 268 0.45 26.28 21.21
C PRO A 268 -0.24 25.31 20.25
N ASN A 269 -1.39 25.70 19.70
CA ASN A 269 -2.18 24.84 18.80
C ASN A 269 -1.37 24.31 17.61
N GLU A 270 -0.44 25.10 17.06
CA GLU A 270 0.38 24.65 15.93
C GLU A 270 1.33 23.49 16.30
N LEU A 271 1.83 23.46 17.53
CA LEU A 271 2.66 22.35 18.03
C LEU A 271 1.83 21.12 18.36
N ALA A 272 0.61 21.30 18.87
CA ALA A 272 -0.31 20.19 19.11
C ALA A 272 -0.76 19.52 17.80
N GLU A 273 -0.96 20.30 16.73
CA GLU A 273 -1.22 19.77 15.38
C GLU A 273 0.00 19.05 14.81
N LEU A 274 1.21 19.61 14.96
CA LEU A 274 2.44 18.96 14.49
C LEU A 274 2.73 17.64 15.24
N ILE A 275 2.48 17.62 16.56
CA ILE A 275 2.58 16.42 17.39
C ILE A 275 1.49 15.42 17.02
N MET A 276 0.31 15.83 16.58
CA MET A 276 -0.72 14.91 16.08
C MET A 276 -0.36 14.28 14.73
N ASP A 277 0.34 15.03 13.87
CA ASP A 277 0.85 14.54 12.60
C ASP A 277 2.07 13.59 12.78
N GLU A 278 2.93 13.85 13.77
CA GLU A 278 4.13 13.02 14.04
C GLU A 278 3.91 11.90 15.08
N ALA A 279 2.92 12.04 15.97
CA ALA A 279 2.64 11.05 17.00
C ALA A 279 2.13 9.77 16.34
N HIS A 280 2.94 8.73 16.47
CA HIS A 280 2.62 7.34 16.16
C HIS A 280 1.52 6.76 17.10
N TYR A 281 0.50 7.55 17.48
CA TYR A 281 -0.56 7.21 18.43
C TYR A 281 -1.65 6.29 17.87
N TRP A 282 -1.39 5.71 16.70
CA TRP A 282 -2.21 4.71 16.05
C TRP A 282 -1.34 3.52 15.64
N GLN A 283 -0.63 2.92 16.61
CA GLN A 283 0.32 1.81 16.38
C GLN A 283 -0.28 0.56 15.70
N GLY A 284 -1.58 0.57 15.34
CA GLY A 284 -2.21 -0.48 14.55
C GLY A 284 -3.48 -0.01 13.86
N VAL A 285 -3.34 1.08 13.09
CA VAL A 285 -4.19 1.25 11.91
C VAL A 285 -3.89 0.09 10.96
N GLN A 286 -4.66 -0.98 11.07
CA GLN A 286 -4.79 -1.88 9.93
C GLN A 286 -5.65 -1.17 8.89
N HIS A 287 -5.00 -0.67 7.85
CA HIS A 287 -5.69 -0.31 6.62
C HIS A 287 -6.34 -1.58 6.08
N THR A 288 -7.66 -1.69 6.25
CA THR A 288 -8.39 -2.79 5.67
C THR A 288 -8.43 -2.63 4.16
N LYS A 289 -8.01 -3.67 3.43
CA LYS A 289 -8.17 -3.75 1.97
C LYS A 289 -9.62 -3.42 1.60
N ARG A 290 -9.80 -2.55 0.62
CA ARG A 290 -11.12 -2.13 0.12
C ARG A 290 -11.95 -3.36 -0.24
N GLU A 291 -13.15 -3.49 0.34
CA GLU A 291 -14.11 -4.50 -0.08
C GLU A 291 -15.37 -3.82 -0.63
N TRP A 292 -15.80 -4.24 -1.82
CA TRP A 292 -17.12 -3.92 -2.35
C TRP A 292 -18.10 -4.97 -1.83
N PHE A 293 -19.17 -4.51 -1.18
CA PHE A 293 -20.23 -5.35 -0.65
C PHE A 293 -21.40 -5.30 -1.63
N HIS A 294 -21.55 -6.36 -2.43
CA HIS A 294 -22.71 -6.53 -3.30
C HIS A 294 -23.90 -7.06 -2.50
N VAL A 295 -25.11 -6.70 -2.92
CA VAL A 295 -26.38 -7.19 -2.32
C VAL A 295 -26.41 -8.72 -2.17
N ASP A 296 -25.75 -9.46 -3.07
CA ASP A 296 -25.69 -10.94 -3.07
C ASP A 296 -24.56 -11.54 -2.20
N THR A 297 -23.79 -10.72 -1.48
CA THR A 297 -22.67 -11.18 -0.63
C THR A 297 -22.77 -10.68 0.82
N PRO A 298 -23.87 -10.98 1.55
CA PRO A 298 -24.08 -10.53 2.93
C PRO A 298 -23.07 -11.09 3.96
N ASP A 299 -22.29 -12.10 3.56
CA ASP A 299 -21.26 -12.73 4.39
C ASP A 299 -19.89 -12.03 4.30
N ARG A 300 -19.72 -11.07 3.36
CA ARG A 300 -18.50 -10.25 3.34
C ARG A 300 -18.52 -9.32 4.54
N VAL A 301 -17.37 -9.20 5.20
CA VAL A 301 -17.14 -8.30 6.36
C VAL A 301 -15.78 -7.63 6.21
N LEU A 302 -15.76 -6.30 6.28
CA LEU A 302 -14.50 -5.58 6.42
C LEU A 302 -14.06 -5.71 7.87
N LYS A 303 -12.85 -6.20 8.13
CA LYS A 303 -12.41 -6.52 9.49
C LYS A 303 -11.02 -5.99 9.82
N VAL A 304 -10.88 -5.49 11.05
CA VAL A 304 -9.59 -5.17 11.69
C VAL A 304 -9.41 -6.09 12.89
N THR A 305 -8.24 -6.70 13.02
CA THR A 305 -7.88 -7.44 14.23
C THR A 305 -7.03 -6.55 15.11
N VAL A 306 -7.43 -6.43 16.39
CA VAL A 306 -6.63 -5.73 17.39
C VAL A 306 -5.29 -6.48 17.52
N PRO A 307 -4.15 -5.80 17.37
CA PRO A 307 -2.85 -6.47 17.32
C PRO A 307 -2.46 -7.11 18.65
N GLN A 308 -1.40 -7.91 18.62
CA GLN A 308 -0.83 -8.56 19.80
C GLN A 308 -0.03 -7.53 20.62
N GLY A 309 -0.30 -7.43 21.93
CA GLY A 309 0.42 -6.50 22.81
C GLY A 309 -0.05 -6.55 24.27
N ASN A 310 0.83 -6.17 25.20
CA ASN A 310 0.49 -6.05 26.62
C ASN A 310 -0.29 -4.75 26.84
N SER A 311 -1.51 -4.87 27.41
CA SER A 311 -2.36 -3.76 27.85
C SER A 311 -2.91 -2.82 26.76
N ILE A 312 -3.59 -3.39 25.76
CA ILE A 312 -4.29 -2.61 24.72
C ILE A 312 -5.59 -1.98 25.23
N ARG A 313 -5.77 -0.67 25.00
CA ARG A 313 -7.03 0.06 25.24
C ARG A 313 -7.51 0.77 23.97
N VAL A 314 -8.63 0.32 23.42
CA VAL A 314 -9.27 0.96 22.24
C VAL A 314 -9.83 2.33 22.61
N LYS A 315 -9.48 3.35 21.82
CA LYS A 315 -9.81 4.77 22.03
C LYS A 315 -10.83 5.31 21.05
N ALA A 316 -10.85 4.80 19.83
CA ALA A 316 -11.83 5.16 18.81
C ALA A 316 -11.92 4.07 17.75
N ILE A 317 -13.09 3.96 17.13
CA ILE A 317 -13.26 3.21 15.88
C ILE A 317 -13.78 4.21 14.86
N GLN A 318 -13.10 4.31 13.71
CA GLN A 318 -13.52 5.18 12.63
C GLN A 318 -13.84 4.35 11.40
N VAL A 319 -14.98 4.66 10.77
CA VAL A 319 -15.40 4.01 9.54
C VAL A 319 -15.70 5.09 8.53
N LEU A 320 -15.04 5.00 7.38
CA LEU A 320 -15.27 5.87 6.25
C LEU A 320 -15.90 5.05 5.11
N ARG A 321 -16.93 5.60 4.50
CA ARG A 321 -17.69 5.00 3.42
C ARG A 321 -17.78 5.96 2.24
N ASP A 322 -17.68 5.43 1.03
CA ASP A 322 -17.98 6.15 -0.21
C ASP A 322 -19.37 5.79 -0.74
N MET A 323 -20.07 6.83 -1.18
CA MET A 323 -21.43 6.84 -1.71
C MET A 323 -21.45 7.16 -3.22
N SER A 324 -20.30 7.35 -3.84
CA SER A 324 -20.15 7.81 -5.23
C SER A 324 -20.90 6.94 -6.25
N ASN A 325 -21.15 5.67 -5.94
CA ASN A 325 -21.85 4.72 -6.81
C ASN A 325 -23.35 4.54 -6.52
N ARG A 326 -24.00 5.44 -5.76
CA ARG A 326 -25.45 5.35 -5.50
C ARG A 326 -26.27 5.63 -6.75
N SER A 327 -27.08 4.65 -7.16
CA SER A 327 -28.16 4.84 -8.15
C SER A 327 -29.45 5.40 -7.53
N ASP A 328 -29.64 5.32 -6.21
CA ASP A 328 -30.97 5.47 -5.61
C ASP A 328 -31.07 6.62 -4.58
N SER A 329 -32.11 7.42 -4.76
CA SER A 329 -32.44 8.69 -4.08
C SER A 329 -33.10 8.55 -2.70
N ASN A 330 -32.93 7.41 -2.00
CA ASN A 330 -33.47 7.23 -0.65
C ASN A 330 -32.36 7.26 0.41
N GLY A 331 -32.67 7.89 1.55
CA GLY A 331 -31.73 8.34 2.59
C GLY A 331 -30.67 7.34 3.05
N SER A 332 -29.60 7.88 3.65
CA SER A 332 -28.43 7.16 4.17
C SER A 332 -28.79 5.80 4.80
N SER A 333 -28.46 4.72 4.11
CA SER A 333 -28.58 3.36 4.62
C SER A 333 -27.42 3.16 5.59
N GLY A 334 -27.70 2.99 6.89
CA GLY A 334 -26.65 2.69 7.86
C GLY A 334 -25.95 1.36 7.57
N PHE A 335 -24.91 1.05 8.34
CA PHE A 335 -24.20 -0.22 8.28
C PHE A 335 -24.07 -0.83 9.68
N ASP A 336 -23.80 -2.13 9.78
CA ASP A 336 -23.66 -2.78 11.08
C ASP A 336 -22.19 -2.84 11.50
N LEU A 337 -21.89 -2.38 12.71
CA LEU A 337 -20.61 -2.58 13.39
C LEU A 337 -20.74 -3.77 14.32
N ILE A 338 -19.85 -4.75 14.18
CA ILE A 338 -19.83 -5.97 14.98
C ILE A 338 -18.46 -6.10 15.64
N ILE A 339 -18.44 -6.38 16.94
CA ILE A 339 -17.22 -6.72 17.67
C ILE A 339 -17.29 -8.19 18.04
N ARG A 340 -16.24 -8.93 17.67
CA ARG A 340 -16.05 -10.33 18.03
C ARG A 340 -14.83 -10.48 18.93
N ASP A 341 -14.90 -11.43 19.85
CA ASP A 341 -13.72 -11.85 20.61
C ASP A 341 -12.79 -12.75 19.77
N GLU A 342 -11.67 -13.14 20.37
CA GLU A 342 -10.67 -14.03 19.77
C GLU A 342 -11.20 -15.43 19.42
N GLN A 343 -12.31 -15.87 20.02
CA GLN A 343 -13.01 -17.12 19.68
C GLN A 343 -14.08 -16.92 18.59
N GLY A 344 -14.28 -15.69 18.11
CA GLY A 344 -15.26 -15.34 17.08
C GLY A 344 -16.69 -15.09 17.59
N ALA A 345 -16.92 -15.08 18.91
CA ALA A 345 -18.23 -14.81 19.48
C ALA A 345 -18.57 -13.31 19.44
N ILE A 346 -19.81 -12.97 19.08
CA ILE A 346 -20.27 -11.59 19.01
C ILE A 346 -20.40 -11.02 20.43
N ARG A 347 -19.64 -9.98 20.73
CA ARG A 347 -19.67 -9.25 22.00
C ARG A 347 -20.47 -7.96 21.92
N TYR A 348 -20.61 -7.41 20.72
CA TYR A 348 -21.37 -6.19 20.47
C TYR A 348 -21.77 -6.10 19.00
N GLU A 349 -22.98 -5.62 18.74
CA GLU A 349 -23.50 -5.35 17.40
C GLU A 349 -24.40 -4.11 17.46
N CYS A 350 -24.18 -3.14 16.58
CA CYS A 350 -25.08 -2.01 16.42
C CYS A 350 -25.13 -1.51 14.98
N SER A 351 -26.29 -1.03 14.56
CA SER A 351 -26.43 -0.28 13.31
C SER A 351 -25.95 1.16 13.51
N VAL A 352 -25.02 1.58 12.66
CA VAL A 352 -24.36 2.88 12.70
C VAL A 352 -24.83 3.72 11.52
N LYS A 353 -25.18 4.97 11.80
CA LYS A 353 -25.51 5.98 10.79
C LYS A 353 -24.33 6.94 10.66
N PRO A 354 -23.61 6.94 9.54
CA PRO A 354 -22.52 7.88 9.33
C PRO A 354 -23.04 9.25 8.91
N THR A 355 -22.19 10.27 9.06
CA THR A 355 -22.49 11.65 8.68
C THR A 355 -21.79 11.98 7.39
N LEU A 356 -22.48 12.65 6.46
CA LEU A 356 -21.87 13.14 5.22
C LEU A 356 -20.77 14.16 5.55
N VAL A 357 -19.55 13.91 5.08
CA VAL A 357 -18.38 14.77 5.28
C VAL A 357 -17.86 15.38 3.98
N ASP A 358 -18.27 14.82 2.85
CA ASP A 358 -18.05 15.38 1.51
C ASP A 358 -19.18 14.92 0.56
N SER A 359 -19.21 15.43 -0.66
CA SER A 359 -20.16 15.11 -1.74
C SER A 359 -20.48 13.62 -1.90
N SER A 360 -19.51 12.73 -1.65
CA SER A 360 -19.71 11.28 -1.69
C SER A 360 -19.24 10.53 -0.44
N LEU A 361 -18.59 11.18 0.53
CA LEU A 361 -18.05 10.49 1.70
C LEU A 361 -18.95 10.62 2.92
N GLU A 362 -19.20 9.50 3.57
CA GLU A 362 -19.79 9.45 4.90
C GLU A 362 -18.75 8.94 5.91
N LEU A 363 -18.66 9.60 7.07
CA LEU A 363 -17.74 9.27 8.15
C LEU A 363 -18.51 9.03 9.44
N VAL A 364 -18.03 8.06 10.22
CA VAL A 364 -18.41 7.95 11.62
C VAL A 364 -17.19 7.67 12.47
N THR A 365 -17.11 8.39 13.60
CA THR A 365 -16.14 8.14 14.66
C THR A 365 -16.90 7.71 15.90
N ILE A 366 -16.64 6.50 16.36
CA ILE A 366 -17.32 5.87 17.49
C ILE A 366 -16.37 5.85 18.67
N LEU A 367 -16.78 6.49 19.76
CA LEU A 367 -15.97 6.69 20.95
C LEU A 367 -16.41 5.75 22.09
N PRO A 368 -15.47 5.27 22.95
CA PRO A 368 -15.77 4.41 24.10
C PRO A 368 -16.74 5.02 25.12
N ALA A 369 -16.93 6.34 25.13
CA ALA A 369 -17.86 7.02 26.04
C ALA A 369 -19.30 6.52 25.87
N ASN A 370 -19.69 6.22 24.63
CA ASN A 370 -21.05 5.79 24.30
C ASN A 370 -21.17 4.26 24.18
N HIS A 371 -20.04 3.53 24.24
CA HIS A 371 -19.96 2.10 23.96
C HIS A 371 -18.98 1.39 24.92
N PRO A 372 -19.43 0.98 26.12
CA PRO A 372 -18.56 0.42 27.17
C PRO A 372 -17.76 -0.81 26.76
N VAL A 373 -18.23 -1.59 25.79
CA VAL A 373 -17.54 -2.78 25.27
C VAL A 373 -16.15 -2.47 24.72
N PHE A 374 -15.91 -1.25 24.22
CA PHE A 374 -14.60 -0.87 23.67
C PHE A 374 -13.51 -0.88 24.76
N ARG A 375 -13.88 -0.60 26.02
CA ARG A 375 -12.96 -0.65 27.17
C ARG A 375 -12.58 -2.09 27.55
N GLN A 376 -13.34 -3.08 27.08
CA GLN A 376 -13.15 -4.50 27.37
C GLN A 376 -12.38 -5.23 26.27
N MET A 377 -12.18 -4.59 25.12
CA MET A 377 -11.45 -5.18 24.00
C MET A 377 -10.02 -5.56 24.41
N ARG A 378 -9.50 -6.62 23.80
CA ARG A 378 -8.17 -7.19 24.04
C ARG A 378 -7.48 -7.50 22.71
N ALA A 379 -6.20 -7.82 22.77
CA ALA A 379 -5.45 -8.37 21.64
C ALA A 379 -6.20 -9.55 21.01
N GLY A 380 -6.24 -9.63 19.68
CA GLY A 380 -6.92 -10.69 18.94
C GLY A 380 -8.42 -10.51 18.73
N TRP A 381 -9.06 -9.55 19.42
CA TRP A 381 -10.46 -9.21 19.14
C TRP A 381 -10.61 -8.55 17.76
N GLN A 382 -11.77 -8.71 17.15
CA GLN A 382 -12.04 -8.22 15.80
C GLN A 382 -13.13 -7.16 15.80
N VAL A 383 -12.87 -6.07 15.09
CA VAL A 383 -13.88 -5.08 14.70
C VAL A 383 -14.26 -5.37 13.26
N GLN A 384 -15.55 -5.54 13.00
CA GLN A 384 -16.09 -5.87 11.68
C GLN A 384 -17.16 -4.84 11.29
N VAL A 385 -17.21 -4.48 10.02
CA VAL A 385 -18.33 -3.73 9.43
C VAL A 385 -18.90 -4.48 8.24
N ARG A 386 -20.22 -4.41 8.08
CA ARG A 386 -20.94 -4.97 6.92
C ARG A 386 -22.10 -4.08 6.51
N ALA A 387 -22.51 -4.19 5.24
CA ALA A 387 -23.74 -3.58 4.78
C ALA A 387 -24.94 -4.04 5.65
N SER A 388 -25.84 -3.12 5.97
CA SER A 388 -27.10 -3.49 6.65
C SER A 388 -27.99 -4.31 5.72
N LYS A 389 -28.98 -5.02 6.26
CA LYS A 389 -29.93 -5.89 5.51
C LYS A 389 -30.82 -5.17 4.47
N SER A 390 -30.54 -3.91 4.15
CA SER A 390 -31.21 -3.12 3.11
C SER A 390 -30.52 -3.34 1.76
N PRO A 391 -31.26 -3.39 0.64
CA PRO A 391 -30.68 -3.55 -0.70
C PRO A 391 -30.01 -2.25 -1.15
N SER A 392 -28.77 -2.02 -0.70
CA SER A 392 -27.94 -0.93 -1.20
C SER A 392 -26.47 -1.35 -1.16
N ASP A 393 -25.76 -1.18 -2.27
CA ASP A 393 -24.31 -1.37 -2.33
C ASP A 393 -23.62 -0.41 -1.34
N VAL A 394 -22.66 -0.94 -0.58
CA VAL A 394 -21.85 -0.17 0.38
C VAL A 394 -20.39 -0.34 0.01
N ALA A 395 -19.70 0.78 -0.24
CA ALA A 395 -18.25 0.80 -0.39
C ALA A 395 -17.62 1.36 0.89
N PHE A 396 -16.94 0.53 1.66
CA PHE A 396 -16.16 1.00 2.80
C PHE A 396 -14.75 1.35 2.33
N GLU A 397 -14.38 2.61 2.51
CA GLU A 397 -13.08 3.16 2.11
C GLU A 397 -12.02 2.86 3.15
N SER A 398 -12.37 2.92 4.45
CA SER A 398 -11.49 2.45 5.51
C SER A 398 -12.24 2.10 6.79
N LEU A 399 -11.72 1.10 7.52
CA LEU A 399 -12.03 0.82 8.91
C LEU A 399 -10.74 0.99 9.73
N ARG A 400 -10.77 1.89 10.70
CA ARG A 400 -9.61 2.20 11.56
C ARG A 400 -9.96 1.96 13.01
N VAL A 401 -9.06 1.30 13.74
CA VAL A 401 -9.18 1.06 15.19
C VAL A 401 -8.01 1.73 15.88
N GLY A 402 -8.30 2.72 16.71
CA GLY A 402 -7.31 3.36 17.56
C GLY A 402 -7.18 2.71 18.89
N TYR A 403 -5.95 2.51 19.33
CA TYR A 403 -5.67 1.99 20.65
C TYR A 403 -4.35 2.52 21.20
N VAL A 404 -4.20 2.40 22.51
CA VAL A 404 -2.99 2.69 23.28
C VAL A 404 -2.55 1.51 24.10
#